data_AF-A0A0R4J5S0-F1
#
_entry.id   AF-A0A0R4J5S0-F1
#
_cell.length_a   1.000
_cell.length_b   1.000
_cell.length_c   1.000
_cell.angle_alpha   90.00
_cell.angle_beta   90.00
_cell.angle_gamma   90.00
#
_symmetry.space_group_name_H-M   'P 1'
#
loop_
_entity.id
_entity.type
_entity.pdbx_description
1 polymer ?
#
loop_
_entity_poly.entity_id
_entity_poly.type
_entity_poly.pdbx_seq_one_letter_code
_entity_poly.pdbx_strand_id
1 'polypeptide(L)'
;MVNPRCFLDITIGGELEGRIVVELFHDVVPKTAENFRALCTGEKGIGPNTGVPLHYKGMCFHRVIKGFMIQGGDISAGDGTGGESIYGAKFEDENLEMKHERKGTLSMANAGPNTNGSQFFITTTRTPHLDGKHVVFGKVLKGMGIVRSVEHVVTGENDRPTQDVVVVDCGEIAEGEDDGVVNFFKDGDTYPDWPADLDVKPDELSWWMSAVDAIKTLGNEQYKKLDYKMALRKYRKALRYLDVCWEKEDIDQENSAALRKTKSQIFTNSSACKLKLGDLQGALLDSDFAMHDGDNAKALFRKGQAYMLLNDLDAAVESFKKALELEPNDGGIKKEYATARRRVADRRDQEKKAYSRMFK
;
A
#
# COMPACT_ATOMS: atom_id res chain seq x y z
N MET A 1 -28.04 11.28 -17.21
CA MET A 1 -27.89 10.87 -15.80
C MET A 1 -26.41 10.96 -15.46
N VAL A 2 -26.07 11.32 -14.24
CA VAL A 2 -24.69 11.22 -13.75
C VAL A 2 -24.39 9.74 -13.53
N ASN A 3 -23.21 9.29 -13.94
CA ASN A 3 -22.78 7.91 -13.74
C ASN A 3 -22.62 7.60 -12.24
N PRO A 4 -23.15 6.46 -11.75
CA PRO A 4 -22.99 6.09 -10.34
C PRO A 4 -21.53 5.94 -9.95
N ARG A 5 -21.23 6.29 -8.70
CA ARG A 5 -19.93 6.02 -8.07
C ARG A 5 -20.10 4.97 -6.99
N CYS A 6 -19.23 3.98 -6.96
CA CYS A 6 -19.17 2.98 -5.90
C CYS A 6 -17.79 2.94 -5.27
N PHE A 7 -17.70 2.43 -4.05
CA PHE A 7 -16.43 2.20 -3.37
C PHE A 7 -16.24 0.75 -2.95
N LEU A 8 -14.97 0.35 -2.84
CA LEU A 8 -14.51 -0.91 -2.28
C LEU A 8 -13.40 -0.60 -1.25
N ASP A 9 -13.64 -0.90 0.02
CA ASP A 9 -12.64 -0.79 1.08
C ASP A 9 -11.88 -2.10 1.19
N ILE A 10 -10.57 -2.04 1.06
CA ILE A 10 -9.71 -3.22 0.87
C ILE A 10 -8.91 -3.49 2.13
N THR A 11 -8.85 -4.76 2.53
CA THR A 11 -7.84 -5.28 3.45
C THR A 11 -6.87 -6.21 2.72
N ILE A 12 -5.62 -6.27 3.19
CA ILE A 12 -4.60 -7.22 2.74
C ILE A 12 -4.03 -7.90 3.98
N GLY A 13 -4.13 -9.22 4.07
CA GLY A 13 -3.67 -9.98 5.23
C GLY A 13 -4.37 -9.56 6.54
N GLY A 14 -5.62 -9.09 6.44
CA GLY A 14 -6.41 -8.59 7.58
C GLY A 14 -6.13 -7.14 7.97
N GLU A 15 -5.15 -6.47 7.35
CA GLU A 15 -4.83 -5.07 7.60
C GLU A 15 -5.57 -4.16 6.62
N LEU A 16 -6.21 -3.10 7.12
CA LEU A 16 -6.90 -2.13 6.27
C LEU A 16 -5.90 -1.37 5.39
N GLU A 17 -6.09 -1.44 4.07
CA GLU A 17 -5.16 -0.90 3.09
C GLU A 17 -5.62 0.44 2.52
N GLY A 18 -6.91 0.56 2.17
CA GLY A 18 -7.46 1.80 1.62
C GLY A 18 -8.76 1.59 0.86
N ARG A 19 -9.26 2.66 0.26
CA ARG A 19 -10.48 2.69 -0.54
C ARG A 19 -10.16 2.77 -2.03
N ILE A 20 -10.90 2.01 -2.83
CA ILE A 20 -10.98 2.16 -4.29
C ILE A 20 -12.34 2.79 -4.60
N VAL A 21 -12.36 3.87 -5.40
CA VAL A 21 -13.60 4.47 -5.91
C VAL A 21 -13.68 4.26 -7.40
N VAL A 22 -14.82 3.79 -7.89
CA VAL A 22 -15.08 3.51 -9.31
C VAL A 22 -16.26 4.31 -9.83
N GLU A 23 -16.17 4.78 -11.07
CA GLU A 23 -17.29 5.25 -11.87
C GLU A 23 -17.85 4.08 -12.68
N LEU A 24 -19.17 3.93 -12.69
CA LEU A 24 -19.87 2.92 -13.49
C LEU A 24 -20.54 3.59 -14.70
N PHE A 25 -20.27 3.10 -15.91
CA PHE A 25 -20.75 3.68 -17.17
C PHE A 25 -22.22 3.30 -17.45
N HIS A 26 -23.11 3.69 -16.54
CA HIS A 26 -24.54 3.41 -16.63
C HIS A 26 -25.19 4.05 -17.88
N ASP A 27 -24.61 5.12 -18.39
CA ASP A 27 -25.03 5.75 -19.65
C ASP A 27 -24.74 4.89 -20.89
N VAL A 28 -23.79 3.95 -20.83
CA VAL A 28 -23.39 3.07 -21.95
C VAL A 28 -23.81 1.62 -21.74
N VAL A 29 -23.69 1.10 -20.52
CA VAL A 29 -23.98 -0.28 -20.12
C VAL A 29 -24.85 -0.32 -18.86
N PRO A 30 -26.11 0.14 -18.94
CA PRO A 30 -26.98 0.27 -17.77
C PRO A 30 -27.21 -1.06 -17.03
N LYS A 31 -27.37 -2.20 -17.74
CA LYS A 31 -27.56 -3.49 -17.07
C LYS A 31 -26.31 -3.92 -16.32
N THR A 32 -25.12 -3.82 -16.93
CA THR A 32 -23.85 -4.19 -16.28
C THR A 32 -23.54 -3.25 -15.11
N ALA A 33 -23.74 -1.94 -15.28
CA ALA A 33 -23.53 -0.95 -14.24
C ALA A 33 -24.48 -1.16 -13.04
N GLU A 34 -25.78 -1.37 -13.28
CA GLU A 34 -26.75 -1.64 -12.21
C GLU A 34 -26.46 -2.96 -11.48
N ASN A 35 -25.98 -3.99 -12.19
CA ASN A 35 -25.54 -5.23 -11.55
C ASN A 35 -24.42 -4.97 -10.55
N PHE A 36 -23.36 -4.27 -10.97
CA PHE A 36 -22.24 -4.00 -10.08
C PHE A 36 -22.63 -3.07 -8.92
N ARG A 37 -23.40 -1.99 -9.19
CA ARG A 37 -23.88 -1.05 -8.16
C ARG A 37 -24.67 -1.78 -7.08
N ALA A 38 -25.64 -2.61 -7.47
CA ALA A 38 -26.47 -3.36 -6.55
C ALA A 38 -25.68 -4.43 -5.76
N LEU A 39 -24.66 -5.03 -6.37
CA LEU A 39 -23.71 -5.91 -5.67
C LEU A 39 -22.79 -5.15 -4.71
N CYS A 40 -22.51 -3.86 -4.94
CA CYS A 40 -21.82 -3.03 -3.95
C CYS A 40 -22.72 -2.68 -2.76
N THR A 41 -24.02 -2.45 -2.96
CA THR A 41 -24.95 -2.08 -1.88
C THR A 41 -25.52 -3.27 -1.13
N GLY A 42 -25.58 -4.44 -1.76
CA GLY A 42 -26.23 -5.64 -1.19
C GLY A 42 -27.76 -5.57 -1.19
N GLU A 43 -28.36 -4.58 -1.85
CA GLU A 43 -29.79 -4.26 -1.73
C GLU A 43 -30.73 -5.34 -2.28
N LYS A 44 -30.23 -6.23 -3.15
CA LYS A 44 -31.05 -7.29 -3.79
C LYS A 44 -31.19 -8.55 -2.94
N GLY A 45 -30.62 -8.58 -1.73
CA GLY A 45 -30.84 -9.67 -0.78
C GLY A 45 -30.06 -10.95 -1.12
N ILE A 46 -30.71 -12.10 -0.98
CA ILE A 46 -30.08 -13.42 -1.19
C ILE A 46 -30.23 -13.85 -2.64
N GLY A 47 -29.13 -14.30 -3.24
CA GLY A 47 -29.07 -14.81 -4.59
C GLY A 47 -29.79 -16.16 -4.71
N PRO A 48 -30.72 -16.32 -5.67
CA PRO A 48 -31.55 -17.53 -5.77
C PRO A 48 -30.77 -18.76 -6.27
N ASN A 49 -29.64 -18.59 -6.95
CA ASN A 49 -28.87 -19.70 -7.51
C ASN A 49 -27.76 -20.19 -6.56
N THR A 50 -27.20 -19.29 -5.76
CA THR A 50 -26.08 -19.59 -4.85
C THR A 50 -26.50 -19.67 -3.39
N GLY A 51 -27.63 -19.07 -3.01
CA GLY A 51 -28.10 -19.03 -1.62
C GLY A 51 -27.29 -18.10 -0.70
N VAL A 52 -26.37 -17.29 -1.24
CA VAL A 52 -25.58 -16.31 -0.49
C VAL A 52 -26.05 -14.89 -0.78
N PRO A 53 -25.72 -13.88 0.06
CA PRO A 53 -26.02 -12.48 -0.25
C PRO A 53 -25.45 -12.03 -1.60
N LEU A 54 -26.26 -11.32 -2.39
CA LEU A 54 -25.84 -10.59 -3.60
C LEU A 54 -25.07 -9.34 -3.19
N HIS A 55 -23.88 -9.52 -2.61
CA HIS A 55 -23.12 -8.44 -2.00
C HIS A 55 -21.61 -8.71 -2.09
N TYR A 56 -20.83 -7.72 -2.50
CA TYR A 56 -19.37 -7.81 -2.54
C TYR A 56 -18.71 -7.70 -1.16
N LYS A 57 -19.42 -7.24 -0.12
CA LYS A 57 -18.86 -7.19 1.23
C LYS A 57 -18.48 -8.59 1.71
N GLY A 58 -17.19 -8.78 2.00
CA GLY A 58 -16.59 -10.04 2.43
C GLY A 58 -16.01 -10.89 1.30
N MET A 59 -16.21 -10.53 0.02
CA MET A 59 -15.59 -11.26 -1.10
C MET A 59 -14.09 -10.96 -1.19
N CYS A 60 -13.34 -11.87 -1.81
CA CYS A 60 -11.91 -11.73 -2.01
C CYS A 60 -11.51 -11.54 -3.48
N PHE A 61 -10.35 -10.92 -3.69
CA PHE A 61 -9.63 -10.99 -4.96
C PHE A 61 -8.91 -12.34 -5.04
N HIS A 62 -9.54 -13.30 -5.73
CA HIS A 62 -9.08 -14.68 -5.77
C HIS A 62 -8.00 -14.93 -6.84
N ARG A 63 -7.78 -13.99 -7.76
CA ARG A 63 -6.79 -14.11 -8.83
C ARG A 63 -6.13 -12.77 -9.13
N VAL A 64 -4.80 -12.69 -9.04
CA VAL A 64 -4.01 -11.47 -9.23
C VAL A 64 -2.84 -11.77 -10.17
N ILE A 65 -2.76 -11.06 -11.31
CA ILE A 65 -1.66 -11.21 -12.25
C ILE A 65 -0.97 -9.86 -12.41
N LYS A 66 0.25 -9.77 -11.89
CA LYS A 66 1.06 -8.56 -11.96
C LYS A 66 1.32 -8.15 -13.41
N GLY A 67 1.12 -6.86 -13.70
CA GLY A 67 1.24 -6.32 -15.05
C GLY A 67 0.07 -6.68 -15.95
N PHE A 68 -1.05 -7.18 -15.40
CA PHE A 68 -2.25 -7.52 -16.16
C PHE A 68 -3.53 -7.01 -15.49
N MET A 69 -3.98 -7.66 -14.41
CA MET A 69 -5.27 -7.37 -13.76
C MET A 69 -5.36 -7.95 -12.34
N ILE A 70 -6.33 -7.45 -11.57
CA ILE A 70 -6.79 -8.05 -10.31
C ILE A 70 -8.25 -8.48 -10.48
N GLN A 71 -8.59 -9.72 -10.16
CA GLN A 71 -9.93 -10.30 -10.35
C GLN A 71 -10.54 -10.72 -9.02
N GLY A 72 -11.82 -10.38 -8.86
CA GLY A 72 -12.64 -10.67 -7.70
C GLY A 72 -14.10 -10.88 -8.10
N GLY A 73 -15.00 -10.75 -7.12
CA GLY A 73 -16.44 -10.81 -7.35
C GLY A 73 -17.03 -12.22 -7.41
N ASP A 74 -16.28 -13.25 -7.05
CA ASP A 74 -16.87 -14.55 -6.73
C ASP A 74 -17.43 -14.48 -5.31
N ILE A 75 -18.71 -14.09 -5.22
CA ILE A 75 -19.42 -13.86 -3.96
C ILE A 75 -19.81 -15.17 -3.23
N SER A 76 -19.68 -16.34 -3.87
CA SER A 76 -20.19 -17.60 -3.32
C SER A 76 -19.10 -18.61 -2.99
N ALA A 77 -18.14 -18.85 -3.89
CA ALA A 77 -17.07 -19.85 -3.70
C ALA A 77 -15.73 -19.20 -3.33
N GLY A 78 -15.49 -17.96 -3.75
CA GLY A 78 -14.26 -17.22 -3.47
C GLY A 78 -13.01 -17.78 -4.17
N ASP A 79 -13.18 -18.54 -5.25
CA ASP A 79 -12.10 -19.20 -6.00
C ASP A 79 -12.19 -19.02 -7.53
N GLY A 80 -13.23 -18.33 -8.01
CA GLY A 80 -13.46 -18.06 -9.43
C GLY A 80 -14.44 -19.05 -10.08
N THR A 81 -14.91 -20.07 -9.35
CA THR A 81 -15.91 -21.03 -9.87
C THR A 81 -17.35 -20.59 -9.66
N GLY A 82 -17.57 -19.62 -8.76
CA GLY A 82 -18.90 -19.18 -8.34
C GLY A 82 -19.34 -17.82 -8.86
N GLY A 83 -20.28 -17.25 -8.12
CA GLY A 83 -20.91 -15.97 -8.38
C GLY A 83 -22.17 -16.06 -9.25
N GLU A 84 -23.12 -15.18 -8.97
CA GLU A 84 -24.30 -14.92 -9.80
C GLU A 84 -24.53 -13.41 -9.95
N SER A 85 -25.38 -13.01 -10.89
CA SER A 85 -25.78 -11.61 -11.08
C SER A 85 -27.10 -11.30 -10.36
N ILE A 86 -27.44 -10.02 -10.27
CA ILE A 86 -28.76 -9.60 -9.76
C ILE A 86 -29.93 -10.01 -10.67
N TYR A 87 -29.64 -10.44 -11.91
CA TYR A 87 -30.62 -10.87 -12.90
C TYR A 87 -30.77 -12.40 -12.97
N GLY A 88 -30.05 -13.15 -12.13
CA GLY A 88 -29.96 -14.61 -12.15
C GLY A 88 -28.52 -15.10 -12.31
N ALA A 89 -28.33 -16.39 -12.61
CA ALA A 89 -27.01 -17.01 -12.67
C ALA A 89 -26.05 -16.30 -13.63
N LYS A 90 -26.55 -15.92 -14.82
CA LYS A 90 -25.79 -15.27 -15.89
C LYS A 90 -26.65 -14.23 -16.62
N PHE A 91 -26.01 -13.23 -17.23
CA PHE A 91 -26.64 -12.25 -18.12
C PHE A 91 -25.77 -11.95 -19.36
N GLU A 92 -26.37 -11.27 -20.34
CA GLU A 92 -25.80 -11.00 -21.65
C GLU A 92 -24.62 -10.02 -21.64
N ASP A 93 -23.81 -10.04 -22.70
CA ASP A 93 -22.83 -9.00 -22.98
C ASP A 93 -23.55 -7.76 -23.55
N GLU A 94 -23.57 -6.66 -22.81
CA GLU A 94 -24.35 -5.47 -23.17
C GLU A 94 -23.67 -4.60 -24.25
N ASN A 95 -22.38 -4.27 -24.06
CA ASN A 95 -21.59 -3.53 -25.04
C ASN A 95 -20.12 -3.99 -25.01
N LEU A 96 -19.58 -4.35 -26.17
CA LEU A 96 -18.19 -4.84 -26.35
C LEU A 96 -17.33 -3.90 -27.22
N GLU A 97 -17.81 -2.70 -27.54
CA GLU A 97 -17.10 -1.71 -28.36
C GLU A 97 -16.01 -0.97 -27.57
N MET A 98 -16.26 -0.72 -26.28
CA MET A 98 -15.28 -0.10 -25.40
C MET A 98 -14.06 -0.99 -25.22
N LYS A 99 -12.89 -0.39 -25.38
CA LYS A 99 -11.59 -1.08 -25.35
C LYS A 99 -10.91 -0.97 -24.00
N HIS A 100 -10.09 -1.95 -23.66
CA HIS A 100 -9.29 -1.99 -22.45
C HIS A 100 -7.99 -1.20 -22.62
N GLU A 101 -8.09 0.09 -22.93
CA GLU A 101 -6.95 0.91 -23.35
C GLU A 101 -6.05 1.39 -22.21
N ARG A 102 -6.54 1.38 -20.97
CA ARG A 102 -5.88 2.03 -19.83
C ARG A 102 -5.88 1.13 -18.60
N LYS A 103 -4.96 1.42 -17.67
CA LYS A 103 -5.04 0.91 -16.30
C LYS A 103 -6.27 1.47 -15.60
N GLY A 104 -6.81 0.73 -14.64
CA GLY A 104 -7.98 1.11 -13.88
C GLY A 104 -9.29 0.91 -14.63
N THR A 105 -9.31 0.23 -15.78
CA THR A 105 -10.56 -0.17 -16.45
C THR A 105 -11.23 -1.27 -15.65
N LEU A 106 -12.52 -1.10 -15.36
CA LEU A 106 -13.36 -2.09 -14.69
C LEU A 106 -14.15 -2.87 -15.74
N SER A 107 -14.07 -4.20 -15.71
CA SER A 107 -14.60 -5.07 -16.77
C SER A 107 -15.07 -6.43 -16.25
N MET A 108 -16.06 -7.03 -16.91
CA MET A 108 -16.70 -8.27 -16.48
C MET A 108 -15.82 -9.49 -16.76
N ALA A 109 -15.66 -10.36 -15.76
CA ALA A 109 -15.13 -11.70 -16.00
C ALA A 109 -16.26 -12.61 -16.51
N ASN A 110 -15.94 -13.46 -17.48
CA ASN A 110 -16.90 -14.39 -18.08
C ASN A 110 -16.20 -15.69 -18.50
N ALA A 111 -17.00 -16.71 -18.82
CA ALA A 111 -16.57 -18.02 -19.30
C ALA A 111 -16.91 -18.22 -20.80
N GLY A 112 -16.95 -17.13 -21.56
CA GLY A 112 -17.45 -17.07 -22.93
C GLY A 112 -18.63 -16.10 -23.10
N PRO A 113 -19.16 -15.95 -24.33
CA PRO A 113 -20.21 -14.98 -24.61
C PRO A 113 -21.44 -15.14 -23.72
N ASN A 114 -21.98 -14.02 -23.24
CA ASN A 114 -23.21 -13.95 -22.44
C ASN A 114 -23.16 -14.78 -21.14
N THR A 115 -22.00 -14.82 -20.48
CA THR A 115 -21.83 -15.52 -19.19
C THR A 115 -21.37 -14.60 -18.05
N ASN A 116 -21.82 -13.35 -18.09
CA ASN A 116 -21.55 -12.37 -17.04
C ASN A 116 -22.30 -12.75 -15.76
N GLY A 117 -21.61 -12.74 -14.62
CA GLY A 117 -22.19 -13.01 -13.30
C GLY A 117 -21.92 -11.83 -12.35
N SER A 118 -21.28 -12.11 -11.21
CA SER A 118 -20.76 -11.10 -10.29
C SER A 118 -19.26 -10.87 -10.40
N GLN A 119 -18.52 -11.77 -11.04
CA GLN A 119 -17.07 -11.65 -11.15
C GLN A 119 -16.66 -10.50 -12.09
N PHE A 120 -15.61 -9.78 -11.69
CA PHE A 120 -15.05 -8.65 -12.43
C PHE A 120 -13.55 -8.61 -12.26
N PHE A 121 -12.89 -7.80 -13.09
CA PHE A 121 -11.49 -7.47 -12.92
C PHE A 121 -11.25 -5.97 -13.10
N ILE A 122 -10.18 -5.49 -12.46
CA ILE A 122 -9.62 -4.15 -12.66
C ILE A 122 -8.29 -4.31 -13.37
N THR A 123 -8.15 -3.69 -14.55
CA THR A 123 -6.91 -3.74 -15.32
C THR A 123 -5.80 -2.95 -14.61
N THR A 124 -4.58 -3.45 -14.65
CA THR A 124 -3.40 -2.72 -14.15
C THR A 124 -2.50 -2.24 -15.30
N THR A 125 -2.84 -2.59 -16.54
CA THR A 125 -2.20 -2.13 -17.76
C THR A 125 -3.23 -2.07 -18.90
N ARG A 126 -2.79 -1.74 -20.11
CA ARG A 126 -3.58 -1.86 -21.33
C ARG A 126 -3.71 -3.33 -21.75
N THR A 127 -4.92 -3.83 -21.98
CA THR A 127 -5.19 -5.27 -22.20
C THR A 127 -6.04 -5.53 -23.46
N PRO A 128 -5.52 -5.24 -24.66
CA PRO A 128 -6.30 -5.25 -25.91
C PRO A 128 -6.73 -6.65 -26.34
N HIS A 129 -6.10 -7.70 -25.82
CA HIS A 129 -6.48 -9.09 -26.09
C HIS A 129 -7.82 -9.49 -25.47
N LEU A 130 -8.37 -8.64 -24.58
CA LEU A 130 -9.69 -8.76 -23.95
C LEU A 130 -10.79 -7.97 -24.70
N ASP A 131 -10.41 -7.11 -25.66
CA ASP A 131 -11.35 -6.31 -26.45
C ASP A 131 -12.29 -7.23 -27.24
N GLY A 132 -13.58 -6.87 -27.31
CA GLY A 132 -14.60 -7.70 -27.96
C GLY A 132 -14.99 -8.98 -27.21
N LYS A 133 -14.46 -9.21 -26.00
CA LYS A 133 -14.72 -10.43 -25.21
C LYS A 133 -15.25 -10.17 -23.81
N HIS A 134 -14.91 -9.03 -23.22
CA HIS A 134 -15.31 -8.65 -21.87
C HIS A 134 -15.93 -7.27 -21.89
N VAL A 135 -17.09 -7.12 -21.24
CA VAL A 135 -17.80 -5.84 -21.15
C VAL A 135 -17.03 -4.90 -20.24
N VAL A 136 -16.47 -3.84 -20.80
CA VAL A 136 -15.98 -2.70 -20.03
C VAL A 136 -17.19 -1.95 -19.49
N PHE A 137 -17.22 -1.68 -18.19
CA PHE A 137 -18.40 -1.04 -17.57
C PHE A 137 -18.06 0.04 -16.55
N GLY A 138 -16.79 0.37 -16.39
CA GLY A 138 -16.41 1.45 -15.50
C GLY A 138 -14.90 1.73 -15.51
N LYS A 139 -14.50 2.61 -14.60
CA LYS A 139 -13.09 2.91 -14.34
C LYS A 139 -12.87 3.30 -12.88
N VAL A 140 -11.64 3.09 -12.40
CA VAL A 140 -11.16 3.62 -11.12
C VAL A 140 -11.02 5.14 -11.22
N LEU A 141 -11.68 5.86 -10.32
CA LEU A 141 -11.55 7.31 -10.13
C LEU A 141 -10.48 7.63 -9.08
N LYS A 142 -10.50 6.91 -7.95
CA LYS A 142 -9.57 7.07 -6.83
C LYS A 142 -9.08 5.73 -6.32
N GLY A 143 -7.92 5.69 -5.68
CA GLY A 143 -7.40 4.47 -5.08
C GLY A 143 -6.73 3.54 -6.09
N MET A 144 -6.28 4.05 -7.25
CA MET A 144 -5.47 3.25 -8.18
C MET A 144 -4.18 2.75 -7.52
N GLY A 145 -3.67 3.49 -6.52
CA GLY A 145 -2.56 3.02 -5.70
C GLY A 145 -2.89 1.81 -4.83
N ILE A 146 -4.15 1.67 -4.38
CA ILE A 146 -4.64 0.48 -3.65
C ILE A 146 -4.74 -0.71 -4.61
N VAL A 147 -5.23 -0.48 -5.84
CA VAL A 147 -5.20 -1.50 -6.91
C VAL A 147 -3.76 -1.98 -7.15
N ARG A 148 -2.76 -1.08 -7.12
CA ARG A 148 -1.34 -1.46 -7.22
C ARG A 148 -0.83 -2.22 -6.00
N SER A 149 -1.27 -1.87 -4.79
CA SER A 149 -0.95 -2.65 -3.59
C SER A 149 -1.44 -4.09 -3.74
N VAL A 150 -2.69 -4.28 -4.21
CA VAL A 150 -3.25 -5.60 -4.49
C VAL A 150 -2.47 -6.31 -5.59
N GLU A 151 -2.15 -5.64 -6.70
CA GLU A 151 -1.37 -6.21 -7.80
C GLU A 151 0.01 -6.76 -7.36
N HIS A 152 0.61 -6.17 -6.33
CA HIS A 152 1.96 -6.50 -5.87
C HIS A 152 1.98 -7.48 -4.70
N VAL A 153 0.83 -8.02 -4.28
CA VAL A 153 0.82 -9.13 -3.31
C VAL A 153 1.51 -10.35 -3.92
N VAL A 154 2.16 -11.14 -3.07
CA VAL A 154 2.74 -12.41 -3.50
C VAL A 154 1.62 -13.36 -3.87
N THR A 155 1.74 -14.04 -5.00
CA THR A 155 0.77 -15.05 -5.47
C THR A 155 1.38 -16.44 -5.45
N GLY A 156 0.53 -17.44 -5.20
CA GLY A 156 0.86 -18.86 -5.22
C GLY A 156 0.33 -19.54 -6.48
N GLU A 157 -0.12 -20.78 -6.30
CA GLU A 157 -0.72 -21.57 -7.38
C GLU A 157 -1.98 -20.89 -7.95
N ASN A 158 -2.20 -21.02 -9.26
CA ASN A 158 -3.33 -20.43 -9.99
C ASN A 158 -3.47 -18.90 -9.83
N ASP A 159 -2.36 -18.19 -9.61
CA ASP A 159 -2.30 -16.74 -9.42
C ASP A 159 -3.10 -16.24 -8.18
N ARG A 160 -3.36 -17.13 -7.21
CA ARG A 160 -4.08 -16.77 -5.98
C ARG A 160 -3.16 -16.00 -5.02
N PRO A 161 -3.57 -14.85 -4.44
CA PRO A 161 -2.81 -14.19 -3.38
C PRO A 161 -2.48 -15.11 -2.21
N THR A 162 -1.25 -15.01 -1.68
CA THR A 162 -0.82 -15.76 -0.47
C THR A 162 -1.33 -15.14 0.83
N GLN A 163 -1.76 -13.88 0.77
CA GLN A 163 -2.48 -13.19 1.83
C GLN A 163 -3.88 -12.88 1.33
N ASP A 164 -4.88 -13.02 2.20
CA ASP A 164 -6.25 -12.69 1.83
C ASP A 164 -6.37 -11.20 1.48
N VAL A 165 -6.90 -10.94 0.29
CA VAL A 165 -7.25 -9.58 -0.15
C VAL A 165 -8.77 -9.51 -0.21
N VAL A 166 -9.38 -8.77 0.72
CA VAL A 166 -10.83 -8.80 0.95
C VAL A 166 -11.43 -7.42 0.78
N VAL A 167 -12.62 -7.34 0.19
CA VAL A 167 -13.48 -6.15 0.24
C VAL A 167 -14.21 -6.15 1.58
N VAL A 168 -13.69 -5.43 2.56
CA VAL A 168 -14.24 -5.40 3.93
C VAL A 168 -15.51 -4.56 4.03
N ASP A 169 -15.64 -3.56 3.16
CA ASP A 169 -16.85 -2.75 3.02
C ASP A 169 -16.99 -2.27 1.58
N CYS A 170 -18.22 -2.03 1.15
CA CYS A 170 -18.51 -1.49 -0.17
C CYS A 170 -19.88 -0.81 -0.16
N GLY A 171 -20.12 0.03 -1.16
CA GLY A 171 -21.38 0.74 -1.29
C GLY A 171 -21.39 1.70 -2.47
N GLU A 172 -22.51 2.38 -2.63
CA GLU A 172 -22.69 3.51 -3.53
C GLU A 172 -22.36 4.81 -2.81
N ILE A 173 -21.72 5.75 -3.51
CA ILE A 173 -21.44 7.11 -3.04
C ILE A 173 -22.49 8.02 -3.67
N ALA A 174 -23.29 8.71 -2.86
CA ALA A 174 -24.33 9.55 -3.40
C ALA A 174 -23.74 10.75 -4.18
N GLU A 175 -24.56 11.33 -5.05
CA GLU A 175 -24.16 12.53 -5.79
C GLU A 175 -23.83 13.67 -4.81
N GLY A 176 -22.65 14.27 -4.98
CA GLY A 176 -22.15 15.34 -4.10
C GLY A 176 -21.51 14.86 -2.78
N GLU A 177 -21.57 13.57 -2.45
CA GLU A 177 -20.83 13.04 -1.29
C GLU A 177 -19.33 12.90 -1.57
N ASP A 178 -18.56 13.03 -0.49
CA ASP A 178 -17.11 12.85 -0.47
C ASP A 178 -16.73 11.41 -0.83
N ASP A 179 -15.66 11.25 -1.60
CA ASP A 179 -15.18 9.92 -2.03
C ASP A 179 -14.71 9.05 -0.84
N GLY A 180 -14.45 9.66 0.32
CA GLY A 180 -14.01 8.99 1.54
C GLY A 180 -12.56 8.51 1.48
N VAL A 181 -11.73 9.11 0.61
CA VAL A 181 -10.30 8.78 0.48
C VAL A 181 -9.40 9.63 1.38
N VAL A 182 -9.93 10.77 1.86
CA VAL A 182 -9.28 11.65 2.85
C VAL A 182 -9.72 11.24 4.25
N ASN A 183 -8.81 11.30 5.23
CA ASN A 183 -9.06 10.89 6.61
C ASN A 183 -9.68 9.48 6.73
N PHE A 184 -9.34 8.59 5.79
CA PHE A 184 -9.92 7.24 5.68
C PHE A 184 -9.73 6.43 6.97
N PHE A 185 -8.55 6.54 7.60
CA PHE A 185 -8.22 5.90 8.87
C PHE A 185 -8.75 6.65 10.11
N LYS A 186 -9.50 7.74 9.92
CA LYS A 186 -10.07 8.57 10.99
C LYS A 186 -9.02 9.09 11.98
N ASP A 187 -7.85 9.46 11.47
CA ASP A 187 -6.69 9.86 12.26
C ASP A 187 -6.32 11.34 12.12
N GLY A 188 -7.19 12.13 11.49
CA GLY A 188 -7.02 13.57 11.27
C GLY A 188 -6.20 13.93 10.03
N ASP A 189 -5.79 12.94 9.23
CA ASP A 189 -5.05 13.17 8.00
C ASP A 189 -5.93 13.76 6.90
N THR A 190 -5.69 15.02 6.57
CA THR A 190 -6.46 15.78 5.58
C THR A 190 -6.01 15.57 4.13
N TYR A 191 -5.09 14.63 3.88
CA TYR A 191 -4.60 14.33 2.55
C TYR A 191 -5.05 12.93 2.11
N PRO A 192 -5.34 12.67 0.83
CA PRO A 192 -5.57 11.31 0.36
C PRO A 192 -4.28 10.50 0.43
N ASP A 193 -4.39 9.18 0.57
CA ASP A 193 -3.23 8.29 0.72
C ASP A 193 -2.28 8.30 -0.48
N TRP A 194 -2.80 8.59 -1.67
CA TRP A 194 -2.03 8.76 -2.89
C TRP A 194 -2.18 10.20 -3.41
N PRO A 195 -1.08 10.92 -3.70
CA PRO A 195 -1.12 12.26 -4.28
C PRO A 195 -1.98 12.38 -5.55
N ALA A 196 -2.01 11.32 -6.36
CA ALA A 196 -2.79 11.27 -7.60
C ALA A 196 -4.30 11.43 -7.36
N ASP A 197 -4.77 11.06 -6.16
CA ASP A 197 -6.18 11.09 -5.77
C ASP A 197 -6.63 12.45 -5.25
N LEU A 198 -5.75 13.47 -5.18
CA LEU A 198 -6.18 14.86 -4.96
C LEU A 198 -7.06 15.34 -6.12
N ASP A 199 -8.21 15.92 -5.79
CA ASP A 199 -9.13 16.54 -6.75
C ASP A 199 -8.48 17.69 -7.50
N VAL A 200 -7.83 18.59 -6.75
CA VAL A 200 -7.03 19.68 -7.26
C VAL A 200 -5.60 19.47 -6.81
N LYS A 201 -4.66 19.46 -7.76
CA LYS A 201 -3.23 19.29 -7.49
C LYS A 201 -2.60 20.68 -7.50
N PRO A 202 -2.15 21.21 -6.35
CA PRO A 202 -1.57 22.55 -6.30
C PRO A 202 -0.29 22.64 -7.12
N ASP A 203 -0.05 23.80 -7.71
CA ASP A 203 1.16 24.06 -8.49
C ASP A 203 2.32 24.47 -7.59
N GLU A 204 2.05 25.14 -6.47
CA GLU A 204 3.08 25.69 -5.59
C GLU A 204 3.80 24.60 -4.79
N LEU A 205 5.14 24.54 -4.88
CA LEU A 205 5.96 23.60 -4.11
C LEU A 205 5.73 23.73 -2.58
N SER A 206 5.52 24.95 -2.10
CA SER A 206 5.30 25.23 -0.67
C SER A 206 4.11 24.48 -0.08
N TRP A 207 3.05 24.27 -0.87
CA TRP A 207 1.90 23.47 -0.45
C TRP A 207 2.28 22.01 -0.25
N TRP A 208 3.01 21.44 -1.21
CA TRP A 208 3.46 20.05 -1.16
C TRP A 208 4.43 19.82 0.00
N MET A 209 5.37 20.74 0.23
CA MET A 209 6.27 20.70 1.38
C MET A 209 5.51 20.74 2.71
N SER A 210 4.45 21.55 2.80
CA SER A 210 3.58 21.61 3.98
C SER A 210 2.82 20.30 4.18
N ALA A 211 2.31 19.69 3.11
CA ALA A 211 1.65 18.38 3.16
C ALA A 211 2.61 17.28 3.66
N VAL A 212 3.84 17.25 3.14
CA VAL A 212 4.88 16.30 3.59
C VAL A 212 5.15 16.45 5.09
N ASP A 213 5.32 17.68 5.58
CA ASP A 213 5.61 17.92 6.99
C ASP A 213 4.44 17.54 7.91
N ALA A 214 3.20 17.86 7.50
CA ALA A 214 1.99 17.46 8.20
C ALA A 214 1.87 15.93 8.31
N ILE A 215 2.02 15.21 7.19
CA ILE A 215 1.93 13.74 7.15
C ILE A 215 3.06 13.10 7.97
N LYS A 216 4.29 13.61 7.87
CA LYS A 216 5.42 13.15 8.71
C LYS A 216 5.12 13.35 10.19
N THR A 217 4.53 14.48 10.55
CA THR A 217 4.16 14.79 11.95
C THR A 217 3.12 13.81 12.48
N LEU A 218 2.10 13.47 11.69
CA LEU A 218 1.15 12.40 12.03
C LEU A 218 1.87 11.06 12.26
N GLY A 219 2.85 10.71 11.42
CA GLY A 219 3.69 9.52 11.65
C GLY A 219 4.43 9.54 12.98
N ASN A 220 4.97 10.70 13.38
CA ASN A 220 5.62 10.87 14.68
C ASN A 220 4.65 10.72 15.84
N GLU A 221 3.41 11.16 15.69
CA GLU A 221 2.36 11.00 16.70
C GLU A 221 1.98 9.53 16.88
N GLN A 222 1.83 8.79 15.78
CA GLN A 222 1.56 7.35 15.83
C GLN A 222 2.72 6.58 16.47
N TYR A 223 3.97 6.98 16.18
CA TYR A 223 5.14 6.41 16.87
C TYR A 223 5.08 6.61 18.38
N LYS A 224 4.70 7.80 18.85
CA LYS A 224 4.54 8.09 20.28
C LYS A 224 3.44 7.25 20.93
N LYS A 225 2.39 6.91 20.17
CA LYS A 225 1.31 6.01 20.59
C LYS A 225 1.70 4.52 20.53
N LEU A 226 2.95 4.21 20.15
CA LEU A 226 3.46 2.85 19.94
C LEU A 226 2.80 2.08 18.77
N ASP A 227 2.05 2.77 17.91
CA ASP A 227 1.51 2.21 16.67
C ASP A 227 2.54 2.37 15.55
N TYR A 228 3.52 1.48 15.55
CA TYR A 228 4.62 1.51 14.59
C TYR A 228 4.17 1.15 13.16
N LYS A 229 3.08 0.39 13.00
CA LYS A 229 2.54 0.04 11.68
C LYS A 229 1.91 1.27 11.03
N MET A 230 1.06 1.99 11.76
CA MET A 230 0.46 3.23 11.26
C MET A 230 1.51 4.32 11.06
N ALA A 231 2.49 4.43 11.96
CA ALA A 231 3.63 5.34 11.79
C ALA A 231 4.36 5.09 10.45
N LEU A 232 4.68 3.82 10.14
CA LEU A 232 5.28 3.46 8.86
C LEU A 232 4.40 3.81 7.66
N ARG A 233 3.08 3.59 7.75
CA ARG A 233 2.14 3.98 6.69
C ARG A 233 2.23 5.48 6.41
N LYS A 234 2.23 6.31 7.45
CA LYS A 234 2.37 7.77 7.31
C LYS A 234 3.74 8.18 6.77
N TYR A 235 4.84 7.58 7.21
CA TYR A 235 6.15 7.89 6.65
C TYR A 235 6.26 7.54 5.16
N ARG A 236 5.73 6.38 4.75
CA ARG A 236 5.66 6.00 3.33
C ARG A 236 4.78 6.97 2.54
N LYS A 237 3.67 7.42 3.11
CA LYS A 237 2.82 8.45 2.51
C LYS A 237 3.56 9.78 2.35
N ALA A 238 4.27 10.24 3.38
CA ALA A 238 5.08 11.45 3.31
C ALA A 238 6.14 11.36 2.21
N LEU A 239 6.77 10.20 2.01
CA LEU A 239 7.70 9.96 0.90
C LEU A 239 7.01 10.06 -0.46
N ARG A 240 5.80 9.52 -0.63
CA ARG A 240 5.03 9.67 -1.89
C ARG A 240 4.74 11.13 -2.22
N TYR A 241 4.37 11.94 -1.22
CA TYR A 241 4.15 13.38 -1.42
C TYR A 241 5.47 14.12 -1.67
N LEU A 242 6.55 13.71 -1.01
CA LEU A 242 7.89 14.28 -1.20
C LEU A 242 8.42 14.02 -2.61
N ASP A 243 8.12 12.87 -3.21
CA ASP A 243 8.51 12.57 -4.59
C ASP A 243 7.87 13.56 -5.58
N VAL A 244 6.61 13.96 -5.36
CA VAL A 244 5.92 14.98 -6.18
C VAL A 244 6.57 16.35 -6.05
N CYS A 245 7.15 16.70 -4.90
CA CYS A 245 7.88 17.97 -4.74
C CYS A 245 9.02 18.11 -5.75
N TRP A 246 9.67 17.01 -6.15
CA TRP A 246 10.78 17.04 -7.11
C TRP A 246 10.32 17.27 -8.56
N GLU A 247 9.02 17.18 -8.82
CA GLU A 247 8.43 17.43 -10.14
C GLU A 247 7.99 18.89 -10.32
N LYS A 248 8.10 19.74 -9.28
CA LYS A 248 7.64 21.13 -9.31
C LYS A 248 8.66 22.06 -9.96
N GLU A 249 8.17 22.98 -10.79
CA GLU A 249 9.00 23.89 -11.60
C GLU A 249 9.75 24.92 -10.74
N ASP A 250 9.20 25.29 -9.59
CA ASP A 250 9.74 26.29 -8.65
C ASP A 250 10.75 25.70 -7.64
N ILE A 251 11.25 24.47 -7.86
CA ILE A 251 12.26 23.88 -6.99
C ILE A 251 13.63 24.56 -7.15
N ASP A 252 14.08 25.22 -6.10
CA ASP A 252 15.37 25.88 -6.02
C ASP A 252 16.38 25.11 -5.14
N GLN A 253 17.58 25.67 -4.99
CA GLN A 253 18.64 25.06 -4.20
C GLN A 253 18.27 24.96 -2.70
N GLU A 254 17.58 25.96 -2.16
CA GLU A 254 17.19 25.99 -0.75
C GLU A 254 16.13 24.92 -0.45
N ASN A 255 15.07 24.89 -1.26
CA ASN A 255 13.98 23.93 -1.13
C ASN A 255 14.46 22.52 -1.40
N SER A 256 15.32 22.30 -2.40
CA SER A 256 15.90 20.96 -2.63
C SER A 256 16.74 20.48 -1.44
N ALA A 257 17.50 21.36 -0.77
CA ALA A 257 18.23 21.02 0.45
C ALA A 257 17.28 20.67 1.61
N ALA A 258 16.19 21.43 1.77
CA ALA A 258 15.17 21.16 2.77
C ALA A 258 14.45 19.82 2.54
N LEU A 259 14.15 19.48 1.27
CA LEU A 259 13.55 18.20 0.88
C LEU A 259 14.48 17.01 1.20
N ARG A 260 15.77 17.09 0.86
CA ARG A 260 16.75 16.04 1.22
C ARG A 260 16.84 15.83 2.73
N LYS A 261 16.89 16.92 3.50
CA LYS A 261 16.87 16.86 4.96
C LYS A 261 15.60 16.19 5.49
N THR A 262 14.45 16.52 4.92
CA THR A 262 13.16 15.93 5.30
C THR A 262 13.11 14.44 4.95
N LYS A 263 13.58 14.05 3.76
CA LYS A 263 13.72 12.65 3.34
C LYS A 263 14.59 11.85 4.30
N SER A 264 15.75 12.39 4.68
CA SER A 264 16.65 11.79 5.68
C SER A 264 15.96 11.57 7.03
N GLN A 265 15.18 12.55 7.52
CA GLN A 265 14.40 12.43 8.75
C GLN A 265 13.33 11.34 8.65
N ILE A 266 12.57 11.29 7.55
CA ILE A 266 11.51 10.29 7.36
C ILE A 266 12.10 8.87 7.37
N PHE A 267 13.19 8.63 6.64
CA PHE A 267 13.86 7.33 6.64
C PHE A 267 14.45 6.95 8.01
N THR A 268 15.01 7.92 8.74
CA THR A 268 15.49 7.69 10.12
C THR A 268 14.35 7.23 11.03
N ASN A 269 13.17 7.85 10.91
CA ASN A 269 12.00 7.50 11.70
C ASN A 269 11.40 6.15 11.27
N SER A 270 11.40 5.87 9.97
CA SER A 270 10.98 4.59 9.40
C SER A 270 11.86 3.43 9.90
N SER A 271 13.19 3.60 9.87
CA SER A 271 14.15 2.66 10.45
C SER A 271 13.87 2.38 11.94
N ALA A 272 13.57 3.43 12.72
CA ALA A 272 13.20 3.28 14.12
C ALA A 272 11.91 2.47 14.33
N CYS A 273 10.92 2.57 13.44
CA CYS A 273 9.71 1.74 13.49
C CYS A 273 10.01 0.28 13.13
N LYS A 274 10.77 0.05 12.06
CA LYS A 274 11.13 -1.29 11.60
C LYS A 274 11.93 -2.07 12.65
N LEU A 275 12.85 -1.40 13.37
CA LEU A 275 13.52 -1.97 14.55
C LEU A 275 12.52 -2.45 15.60
N LYS A 276 11.47 -1.66 15.87
CA LYS A 276 10.43 -2.02 16.86
C LYS A 276 9.55 -3.17 16.39
N LEU A 277 9.36 -3.32 15.08
CA LEU A 277 8.58 -4.39 14.46
C LEU A 277 9.39 -5.64 14.15
N GLY A 278 10.71 -5.63 14.38
CA GLY A 278 11.60 -6.76 14.09
C GLY A 278 12.03 -6.89 12.61
N ASP A 279 11.69 -5.93 11.76
CA ASP A 279 12.17 -5.85 10.37
C ASP A 279 13.59 -5.28 10.33
N LEU A 280 14.57 -6.10 10.73
CA LEU A 280 15.96 -5.67 10.89
C LEU A 280 16.60 -5.29 9.54
N GLN A 281 16.31 -6.04 8.48
CA GLN A 281 16.84 -5.75 7.15
C GLN A 281 16.24 -4.47 6.56
N GLY A 282 14.92 -4.28 6.71
CA GLY A 282 14.30 -3.03 6.30
C GLY A 282 14.79 -1.83 7.12
N ALA A 283 15.13 -2.02 8.40
CA ALA A 283 15.72 -0.96 9.22
C ALA A 283 17.12 -0.58 8.75
N LEU A 284 17.97 -1.55 8.36
CA LEU A 284 19.27 -1.28 7.75
C LEU A 284 19.10 -0.48 6.45
N LEU A 285 18.22 -0.93 5.56
CA LEU A 285 17.96 -0.28 4.28
C LEU A 285 17.50 1.17 4.45
N ASP A 286 16.55 1.42 5.35
CA ASP A 286 16.07 2.77 5.63
C ASP A 286 17.16 3.64 6.27
N SER A 287 18.01 3.06 7.12
CA SER A 287 19.15 3.80 7.69
C SER A 287 20.13 4.24 6.60
N ASP A 288 20.37 3.39 5.61
CA ASP A 288 21.23 3.72 4.47
C ASP A 288 20.63 4.81 3.58
N PHE A 289 19.32 4.73 3.28
CA PHE A 289 18.63 5.81 2.58
C PHE A 289 18.63 7.12 3.37
N ALA A 290 18.56 7.07 4.69
CA ALA A 290 18.64 8.28 5.53
C ALA A 290 20.01 8.98 5.44
N MET A 291 21.07 8.25 5.10
CA MET A 291 22.44 8.75 4.99
C MET A 291 22.88 9.03 3.55
N HIS A 292 21.99 8.87 2.56
CA HIS A 292 22.34 8.99 1.15
C HIS A 292 22.94 10.36 0.79
N ASP A 293 22.35 11.44 1.32
CA ASP A 293 22.72 12.82 0.98
C ASP A 293 23.63 13.49 2.03
N GLY A 294 24.08 12.74 3.05
CA GLY A 294 24.94 13.26 4.11
C GLY A 294 24.91 12.46 5.39
N ASP A 295 25.84 12.79 6.28
CA ASP A 295 25.99 12.13 7.56
C ASP A 295 24.77 12.34 8.48
N ASN A 296 24.34 11.26 9.15
CA ASN A 296 23.20 11.29 10.07
C ASN A 296 23.48 10.38 11.28
N ALA A 297 23.83 10.98 12.41
CA ALA A 297 24.17 10.28 13.65
C ALA A 297 23.04 9.37 14.14
N LYS A 298 21.79 9.80 14.02
CA LYS A 298 20.61 9.01 14.42
C LYS A 298 20.43 7.80 13.50
N ALA A 299 20.61 7.94 12.20
CA ALA A 299 20.55 6.82 11.26
C ALA A 299 21.68 5.82 11.51
N LEU A 300 22.92 6.27 11.73
CA LEU A 300 24.04 5.41 12.14
C LEU A 300 23.75 4.67 13.44
N PHE A 301 23.16 5.37 14.42
CA PHE A 301 22.72 4.76 15.67
C PHE A 301 21.67 3.67 15.44
N ARG A 302 20.63 3.91 14.62
CA ARG A 302 19.64 2.88 14.26
C ARG A 302 20.27 1.70 13.52
N LYS A 303 21.20 1.97 12.59
CA LYS A 303 21.96 0.95 11.87
C LYS A 303 22.75 0.05 12.83
N GLY A 304 23.44 0.65 13.80
CA GLY A 304 24.14 -0.08 14.86
C GLY A 304 23.19 -0.95 15.70
N GLN A 305 22.00 -0.44 16.05
CA GLN A 305 20.98 -1.22 16.76
C GLN A 305 20.50 -2.42 15.95
N ALA A 306 20.29 -2.26 14.63
CA ALA A 306 19.89 -3.36 13.76
C ALA A 306 20.97 -4.45 13.69
N TYR A 307 22.23 -4.06 13.51
CA TYR A 307 23.35 -5.02 13.51
C TYR A 307 23.52 -5.75 14.85
N MET A 308 23.29 -5.06 15.98
CA MET A 308 23.30 -5.71 17.30
C MET A 308 22.26 -6.83 17.41
N LEU A 309 21.08 -6.62 16.83
CA LEU A 309 19.98 -7.60 16.81
C LEU A 309 20.24 -8.73 15.79
N LEU A 310 20.92 -8.44 14.68
CA LEU A 310 21.40 -9.43 13.71
C LEU A 310 22.65 -10.19 14.18
N ASN A 311 23.19 -9.85 15.35
CA ASN A 311 24.44 -10.41 15.90
C ASN A 311 25.70 -10.13 15.05
N ASP A 312 25.66 -9.13 14.17
CA ASP A 312 26.85 -8.60 13.48
C ASP A 312 27.53 -7.54 14.35
N LEU A 313 28.29 -8.02 15.33
CA LEU A 313 28.84 -7.16 16.37
C LEU A 313 29.91 -6.19 15.85
N ASP A 314 30.68 -6.57 14.81
CA ASP A 314 31.73 -5.71 14.27
C ASP A 314 31.11 -4.55 13.48
N ALA A 315 30.09 -4.82 12.66
CA ALA A 315 29.34 -3.77 11.96
C ALA A 315 28.59 -2.84 12.92
N ALA A 316 28.07 -3.37 14.03
CA ALA A 316 27.46 -2.58 15.09
C ALA A 316 28.46 -1.60 15.74
N VAL A 317 29.64 -2.09 16.13
CA VAL A 317 30.70 -1.26 16.73
C VAL A 317 31.10 -0.14 15.77
N GLU A 318 31.28 -0.46 14.49
CA GLU A 318 31.65 0.54 13.48
C GLU A 318 30.57 1.61 13.30
N SER A 319 29.30 1.20 13.24
CA SER A 319 28.17 2.12 13.10
C SER A 319 28.06 3.08 14.28
N PHE A 320 28.16 2.56 15.52
CA PHE A 320 28.12 3.39 16.72
C PHE A 320 29.35 4.29 16.86
N LYS A 321 30.53 3.83 16.40
CA LYS A 321 31.74 4.66 16.39
C LYS A 321 31.54 5.88 15.50
N LYS A 322 31.10 5.68 14.26
CA LYS A 322 30.80 6.79 13.34
C LYS A 322 29.73 7.73 13.91
N ALA A 323 28.72 7.18 14.58
CA ALA A 323 27.70 8.00 15.23
C ALA A 323 28.29 8.89 16.35
N LEU A 324 29.27 8.40 17.12
CA LEU A 324 29.99 9.19 18.13
C LEU A 324 30.95 10.21 17.54
N GLU A 325 31.49 9.98 16.35
CA GLU A 325 32.31 10.97 15.65
C GLU A 325 31.48 12.22 15.31
N LEU A 326 30.20 12.03 14.99
CA LEU A 326 29.25 13.12 14.71
C LEU A 326 28.65 13.74 15.98
N GLU A 327 28.32 12.93 16.98
CA GLU A 327 27.71 13.39 18.24
C GLU A 327 28.50 12.86 19.46
N PRO A 328 29.69 13.44 19.78
CA PRO A 328 30.59 12.90 20.79
C PRO A 328 30.07 12.93 22.22
N ASN A 329 28.99 13.66 22.48
CA ASN A 329 28.41 13.85 23.81
C ASN A 329 27.10 13.07 24.03
N ASP A 330 26.61 12.33 23.03
CA ASP A 330 25.38 11.56 23.19
C ASP A 330 25.58 10.36 24.13
N GLY A 331 24.88 10.38 25.27
CA GLY A 331 24.96 9.33 26.28
C GLY A 331 24.38 7.99 25.83
N GLY A 332 23.37 8.00 24.95
CA GLY A 332 22.74 6.81 24.39
C GLY A 332 23.69 6.08 23.44
N ILE A 333 24.33 6.81 22.52
CA ILE A 333 25.30 6.25 21.58
C ILE A 333 26.51 5.68 22.34
N LYS A 334 27.04 6.42 23.35
CA LYS A 334 28.16 5.94 24.18
C LYS A 334 27.84 4.60 24.86
N LYS A 335 26.64 4.48 25.42
CA LYS A 335 26.18 3.26 26.10
C LYS A 335 26.09 2.07 25.14
N GLU A 336 25.47 2.24 23.98
CA GLU A 336 25.36 1.17 22.99
C GLU A 336 26.73 0.78 22.41
N TYR A 337 27.59 1.75 22.13
CA TYR A 337 28.96 1.51 21.68
C TYR A 337 29.76 0.65 22.67
N ALA A 338 29.71 1.01 23.96
CA ALA A 338 30.38 0.26 25.01
C ALA A 338 29.83 -1.17 25.13
N THR A 339 28.51 -1.34 25.04
CA THR A 339 27.84 -2.65 25.03
C THR A 339 28.30 -3.50 23.84
N ALA A 340 28.31 -2.94 22.63
CA ALA A 340 28.75 -3.64 21.43
C ALA A 340 30.21 -4.08 21.53
N ARG A 341 31.10 -3.19 21.97
CA ARG A 341 32.53 -3.51 22.17
C ARG A 341 32.75 -4.61 23.19
N ARG A 342 32.00 -4.60 24.29
CA ARG A 342 32.07 -5.65 25.31
C ARG A 342 31.70 -7.01 24.72
N ARG A 343 30.59 -7.08 23.95
CA ARG A 343 30.18 -8.32 23.29
C ARG A 343 31.21 -8.83 22.28
N VAL A 344 31.87 -7.95 21.53
CA VAL A 344 32.99 -8.34 20.64
C VAL A 344 34.15 -8.94 21.43
N ALA A 345 34.53 -8.32 22.55
CA ALA A 345 35.59 -8.84 23.40
C ALA A 345 35.24 -10.21 23.98
N ASP A 346 34.02 -10.37 24.50
CA ASP A 346 33.52 -11.63 25.04
C ASP A 346 33.52 -12.75 23.97
N ARG A 347 33.09 -12.44 22.73
CA ARG A 347 33.14 -13.38 21.59
C ARG A 347 34.56 -13.85 21.31
N ARG A 348 35.52 -12.91 21.21
CA ARG A 348 36.94 -13.23 20.98
C ARG A 348 37.54 -14.08 22.09
N ASP A 349 37.16 -13.83 23.34
CA ASP A 349 37.62 -14.62 24.48
C ASP A 349 37.03 -16.04 24.48
N GLN A 350 35.78 -16.20 24.05
CA GLN A 350 35.16 -17.51 23.86
C GLN A 350 35.84 -18.30 22.73
N GLU A 351 36.10 -17.67 21.58
CA GLU A 351 36.82 -18.27 20.45
C GLU A 351 38.22 -18.73 20.87
N LYS A 352 39.00 -17.87 21.56
CA LYS A 352 40.32 -18.24 22.10
C LYS A 352 40.26 -19.45 23.04
N LYS A 353 39.27 -19.49 23.94
CA LYS A 353 39.06 -20.63 24.85
C LYS A 353 38.73 -21.90 24.07
N ALA A 354 37.89 -21.82 23.03
CA ALA A 354 37.56 -22.96 22.18
C ALA A 354 38.79 -23.50 21.44
N TYR A 355 39.57 -22.64 20.79
CA TYR A 355 40.83 -23.03 20.14
C TYR A 355 41.82 -23.66 21.13
N SER A 356 41.99 -23.07 22.32
CA SER A 356 42.90 -23.62 23.33
C SER A 356 42.53 -25.02 23.81
N ARG A 357 41.26 -25.42 23.70
CA ARG A 357 40.76 -26.76 24.03
C ARG A 357 40.91 -27.77 22.88
N MET A 358 41.00 -27.32 21.64
CA MET A 358 41.24 -28.19 20.47
C MET A 358 42.70 -28.66 20.36
N PHE A 359 43.65 -27.94 20.98
CA PHE A 359 45.08 -28.29 20.98
C PHE A 359 45.57 -28.92 22.29
N LYS A 360 44.64 -29.37 23.15
CA LYS A 360 44.91 -30.22 24.31
C LYS A 360 44.25 -31.58 24.06
#